data_AF-A0A454CAF2-F1
#
_entry.id   AF-A0A454CAF2-F1
#
_cell.length_a   1.000
_cell.length_b   1.000
_cell.length_c   1.000
_cell.angle_alpha   90.00
_cell.angle_beta   90.00
_cell.angle_gamma   90.00
#
_symmetry.space_group_name_H-M   'P 1'
#
loop_
_entity.id
_entity.type
_entity.pdbx_description
1 polymer ?
#
loop_
_entity_poly.entity_id
_entity_poly.type
_entity_poly.pdbx_seq_one_letter_code
_entity_poly.pdbx_strand_id
1 'polypeptide(L)'
;MNKGDYLAITSGNKSFYVSDFLVDGEYIFVNDGGQADVKYNQGKTMYSDHVFAFKTNECNTKYLYFYLLNISNFINEKLFVGSGLKKLNKKEFLNLNIAIPPIEIQNKIVEILDKLQAYTKDIQSGLPLEIDQRKKQYEHYRDKLLNFKEKNTKI
;
A
#
# COMPACT_ATOMS: atom_id res chain seq x y z
N MET A 1 -19.28 -2.11 -17.12
CA MET A 1 -18.43 -0.90 -17.20
C MET A 1 -17.00 -1.37 -17.39
N ASN A 2 -16.33 -0.95 -18.46
CA ASN A 2 -14.90 -1.22 -18.63
C ASN A 2 -14.20 -0.68 -17.38
N LYS A 3 -13.52 -1.56 -16.64
CA LYS A 3 -12.58 -1.11 -15.62
C LYS A 3 -11.53 -0.31 -16.40
N GLY A 4 -11.36 0.96 -16.07
CA GLY A 4 -10.29 1.73 -16.70
C GLY A 4 -8.92 1.17 -16.32
N ASP A 5 -7.87 1.68 -16.95
CA ASP A 5 -6.53 1.11 -16.80
C ASP A 5 -5.70 1.80 -15.69
N TYR A 6 -6.16 2.95 -15.18
CA TYR A 6 -5.39 3.76 -14.24
C TYR A 6 -5.90 3.61 -12.81
N LEU A 7 -4.97 3.40 -11.88
CA LEU A 7 -5.27 3.35 -10.45
C LEU A 7 -5.80 4.70 -9.98
N ALA A 8 -6.90 4.69 -9.24
CA ALA A 8 -7.44 5.86 -8.53
C ALA A 8 -7.13 5.76 -7.04
N ILE A 9 -6.28 6.68 -6.56
CA ILE A 9 -5.88 6.80 -5.16
C ILE A 9 -6.94 7.57 -4.39
N THR A 10 -7.50 6.95 -3.34
CA THR A 10 -8.49 7.57 -2.45
C THR A 10 -8.00 7.53 -1.01
N SER A 11 -8.70 8.18 -0.09
CA SER A 11 -8.38 8.12 1.34
C SER A 11 -8.62 6.73 1.96
N GLY A 12 -9.39 5.87 1.29
CA GLY A 12 -9.62 4.49 1.70
C GLY A 12 -8.57 3.50 1.22
N ASN A 13 -8.72 2.25 1.65
CA ASN A 13 -7.82 1.13 1.30
C ASN A 13 -8.28 0.33 0.07
N LYS A 14 -9.46 0.65 -0.48
CA LYS A 14 -9.98 -0.02 -1.68
C LYS A 14 -9.29 0.53 -2.92
N SER A 15 -8.93 -0.37 -3.83
CA SER A 15 -8.40 -0.01 -5.14
C SER A 15 -9.53 0.24 -6.13
N PHE A 16 -9.48 1.37 -6.81
CA PHE A 16 -10.41 1.75 -7.86
C PHE A 16 -9.62 1.97 -9.15
N TYR A 17 -10.27 1.75 -10.29
CA TYR A 17 -9.65 1.95 -11.59
C TYR A 17 -10.54 2.82 -12.48
N VAL A 18 -9.93 3.77 -13.18
CA VAL A 18 -10.59 4.80 -13.98
C VAL A 18 -9.91 4.95 -15.34
N SER A 19 -10.65 5.50 -16.31
CA SER A 19 -10.19 5.60 -17.70
C SER A 19 -9.32 6.83 -17.98
N ASP A 20 -9.18 7.74 -17.01
CA ASP A 20 -8.43 8.99 -17.15
C ASP A 20 -7.49 9.20 -15.95
N PHE A 21 -6.49 10.07 -16.08
CA PHE A 21 -5.46 10.31 -15.07
C PHE A 21 -5.23 11.81 -14.83
N LEU A 22 -4.79 12.17 -13.63
CA LEU A 22 -4.43 13.55 -13.29
C LEU A 22 -2.91 13.77 -13.32
N VAL A 23 -2.14 12.74 -13.00
CA VAL A 23 -0.68 12.80 -12.92
C VAL A 23 -0.05 11.61 -13.64
N ASP A 24 1.14 11.83 -14.19
CA ASP A 24 1.99 10.79 -14.77
C ASP A 24 3.42 10.97 -14.24
N GLY A 25 3.96 9.91 -13.64
CA GLY A 25 5.29 9.89 -13.05
C GLY A 25 5.32 9.22 -11.68
N GLU A 26 6.37 9.48 -10.92
CA GLU A 26 6.55 8.93 -9.58
C GLU A 26 6.00 9.92 -8.53
N TYR A 27 4.91 9.54 -7.86
CA TYR A 27 4.21 10.40 -6.91
C TYR A 27 3.95 9.71 -5.58
N ILE A 28 4.05 10.51 -4.52
CA ILE A 28 3.57 10.19 -3.18
C ILE A 28 2.20 10.84 -3.01
N PHE A 29 1.28 10.10 -2.41
CA PHE A 29 -0.09 10.51 -2.14
C PHE A 29 -0.34 10.42 -0.65
N VAL A 30 -0.86 11.48 -0.04
CA VAL A 30 -1.15 11.50 1.39
C VAL A 30 -2.57 11.97 1.61
N ASN A 31 -3.26 11.31 2.54
CA ASN A 31 -4.62 11.68 2.92
C ASN A 31 -4.65 13.10 3.50
N ASP A 32 -5.67 13.88 3.10
CA ASP A 32 -5.93 15.22 3.64
C ASP A 32 -6.95 15.19 4.79
N GLY A 33 -7.77 14.14 4.86
CA GLY A 33 -8.84 14.00 5.84
C GLY A 33 -8.91 12.61 6.46
N GLY A 34 -9.40 12.55 7.71
CA GLY A 34 -9.51 11.33 8.48
C GLY A 34 -8.22 11.02 9.24
N GLN A 35 -7.46 10.04 8.74
CA GLN A 35 -6.22 9.60 9.35
C GLN A 35 -5.07 9.69 8.35
N ALA A 36 -3.85 9.82 8.88
CA ALA A 36 -2.64 9.77 8.09
C ALA A 36 -2.55 8.43 7.36
N ASP A 37 -2.39 8.50 6.04
CA ASP A 37 -2.05 7.37 5.20
C ASP A 37 -1.21 7.90 4.05
N VAL A 38 -0.23 7.11 3.65
CA VAL A 38 0.75 7.45 2.63
C VAL A 38 0.74 6.33 1.60
N LYS A 39 0.49 6.70 0.35
CA LYS A 39 0.45 5.81 -0.79
C LYS A 39 1.49 6.26 -1.82
N TYR A 40 1.91 5.34 -2.66
CA TYR A 40 2.90 5.57 -3.71
C TYR A 40 2.39 4.95 -5.00
N ASN A 41 2.58 5.64 -6.12
CA ASN A 41 2.42 5.06 -7.44
C ASN A 41 3.43 5.61 -8.44
N GLN A 42 3.82 4.78 -9.40
CA GLN A 42 4.63 5.16 -10.54
C GLN A 42 3.81 4.97 -11.83
N GLY A 43 3.73 6.03 -12.65
CA GLY A 43 2.99 6.09 -13.90
C GLY A 43 1.71 6.91 -13.80
N LYS A 44 0.78 6.67 -14.73
CA LYS A 44 -0.50 7.39 -14.82
C LYS A 44 -1.42 7.05 -13.66
N THR A 45 -1.94 8.08 -12.98
CA THR A 45 -2.75 7.92 -11.76
C THR A 45 -3.79 9.03 -11.62
N MET A 46 -4.96 8.64 -11.11
CA MET A 46 -6.01 9.55 -10.65
C MET A 46 -5.99 9.59 -9.11
N TYR A 47 -6.42 10.69 -8.50
CA TYR A 47 -6.62 10.74 -7.06
C TYR A 47 -7.81 11.61 -6.66
N SER A 48 -8.43 11.30 -5.52
CA SER A 48 -9.59 12.06 -5.00
C SER A 48 -9.19 13.40 -4.39
N ASP A 49 -10.15 14.30 -4.22
CA ASP A 49 -10.01 15.60 -3.55
C ASP A 49 -9.47 15.55 -2.11
N HIS A 50 -9.72 14.45 -1.37
CA HIS A 50 -9.21 14.23 -0.01
C HIS A 50 -7.83 13.56 0.03
N VAL A 51 -7.10 13.60 -1.07
CA VAL A 51 -5.71 13.15 -1.19
C VAL A 51 -4.91 14.27 -1.84
N PHE A 52 -3.75 14.58 -1.30
CA PHE A 52 -2.80 15.45 -1.99
C PHE A 52 -1.64 14.62 -2.54
N ALA A 53 -1.18 14.98 -3.74
CA ALA A 53 -0.11 14.31 -4.45
C ALA A 53 1.10 15.23 -4.58
N PHE A 54 2.30 14.70 -4.39
CA PHE A 54 3.55 15.44 -4.57
C PHE A 54 4.69 14.50 -4.97
N LYS A 55 5.76 15.10 -5.50
CA LYS A 55 7.02 14.44 -5.81
C LYS A 55 8.17 15.36 -5.40
N THR A 56 9.37 14.80 -5.27
CA THR A 56 10.58 15.54 -4.88
C THR A 56 11.73 15.20 -5.81
N ASN A 57 12.63 16.16 -6.00
CA ASN A 57 13.91 15.95 -6.68
C ASN A 57 15.09 15.97 -5.67
N GLU A 58 14.82 16.22 -4.39
CA GLU A 58 15.85 16.36 -3.33
C GLU A 58 16.38 15.02 -2.83
N CYS A 59 15.60 13.95 -3.01
CA CYS A 59 15.94 12.60 -2.59
C CYS A 59 15.21 11.57 -3.45
N ASN A 60 15.54 10.29 -3.25
CA ASN A 60 14.78 9.20 -3.86
C ASN A 60 13.32 9.25 -3.36
N THR A 61 12.36 9.44 -4.27
CA THR A 61 10.94 9.56 -3.96
C THR A 61 10.42 8.37 -3.15
N LYS A 62 10.84 7.16 -3.51
CA LYS A 62 10.43 5.94 -2.82
C LYS A 62 11.06 5.82 -1.42
N TYR A 63 12.27 6.34 -1.23
CA TYR A 63 12.84 6.50 0.11
C TYR A 63 11.97 7.42 0.98
N LEU A 64 11.57 8.59 0.44
CA LEU A 64 10.69 9.52 1.15
C LEU A 64 9.33 8.89 1.48
N TYR A 65 8.75 8.11 0.55
CA TYR A 65 7.55 7.31 0.79
C TYR A 65 7.70 6.41 2.02
N PHE A 66 8.76 5.59 2.06
CA PHE A 66 9.00 4.69 3.19
C PHE A 66 9.29 5.44 4.50
N TYR A 67 9.99 6.57 4.43
CA TYR A 67 10.22 7.41 5.60
C TYR A 67 8.89 7.95 6.17
N LEU A 68 8.02 8.49 5.31
CA LEU A 68 6.71 9.02 5.71
C LEU A 68 5.80 7.92 6.27
N LEU A 69 5.84 6.71 5.71
CA LEU A 69 5.17 5.55 6.29
C LEU A 69 5.67 5.25 7.71
N ASN A 70 6.98 5.26 7.91
CA ASN A 70 7.60 5.00 9.21
C ASN A 70 7.20 6.04 10.27
N ILE A 71 6.99 7.30 9.87
CA ILE A 71 6.54 8.38 10.78
C ILE A 71 5.02 8.65 10.72
N SER A 72 4.23 7.76 10.11
CA SER A 72 2.78 7.95 9.93
C SER A 72 2.02 8.20 11.25
N ASN A 73 2.38 7.52 12.34
CA ASN A 73 1.80 7.76 13.66
C ASN A 73 2.06 9.19 14.15
N PHE A 74 3.29 9.68 13.98
CA PHE A 74 3.65 11.07 14.31
C PHE A 74 2.84 12.06 13.47
N ILE A 75 2.71 11.83 12.16
CA ILE A 75 1.90 12.65 11.27
C ILE A 75 0.44 12.69 11.76
N ASN A 76 -0.13 11.53 12.10
CA ASN A 76 -1.50 11.41 12.55
C ASN A 76 -1.76 12.10 13.90
N GLU A 77 -0.80 12.06 14.82
CA GLU A 77 -0.95 12.62 16.15
C GLU A 77 -0.70 14.13 16.18
N LYS A 78 0.28 14.61 15.41
CA LYS A 78 0.75 16.00 15.47
C LYS A 78 0.22 16.90 14.37
N LEU A 79 -0.05 16.34 13.18
CA LEU A 79 -0.39 17.14 12.00
C LEU A 79 -1.85 16.99 11.59
N PHE A 80 -2.55 15.95 12.04
CA PHE A 80 -4.00 15.82 11.84
C PHE A 80 -4.76 16.51 12.98
N VAL A 81 -5.38 17.65 12.67
CA VAL A 81 -6.01 18.56 13.64
C VAL A 81 -7.53 18.65 13.42
N GLY A 82 -8.26 18.99 14.49
CA GLY A 82 -9.72 19.12 14.49
C GLY A 82 -10.41 18.18 15.48
N SER A 83 -11.59 18.58 15.97
CA SER A 83 -12.40 17.80 16.93
C SER A 83 -13.35 16.80 16.26
N GLY A 84 -13.72 17.04 15.00
CA GLY A 84 -14.51 16.14 14.16
C GLY A 84 -13.64 15.30 13.23
N LEU A 85 -13.95 15.29 11.93
CA LEU A 85 -13.05 14.71 10.93
C LEU A 85 -11.74 15.51 10.92
N LYS A 86 -10.66 14.92 11.44
CA LYS A 86 -9.35 15.54 11.45
C LYS A 86 -8.85 15.79 10.04
N LYS A 87 -8.21 16.94 9.83
CA LYS A 87 -7.56 17.29 8.56
C LYS A 87 -6.08 17.49 8.74
N LEU A 88 -5.31 17.18 7.70
CA LEU A 88 -3.89 17.41 7.71
C LEU A 88 -3.58 18.90 7.67
N ASN A 89 -2.77 19.38 8.61
CA ASN A 89 -2.14 20.68 8.52
C ASN A 89 -1.05 20.65 7.45
N LYS A 90 -1.45 20.88 6.19
CA LYS A 90 -0.55 20.86 5.03
C LYS A 90 0.65 21.78 5.18
N LYS A 91 0.46 22.96 5.80
CA LYS A 91 1.54 23.93 5.98
C LYS A 91 2.63 23.36 6.89
N GLU A 92 2.27 22.75 8.00
CA GLU A 92 3.24 22.12 8.91
C GLU A 92 3.85 20.86 8.30
N PHE A 93 3.05 20.06 7.59
CA PHE A 93 3.53 18.88 6.88
C PHE A 93 4.63 19.21 5.85
N LEU A 94 4.41 20.25 5.03
CA LEU A 94 5.38 20.67 4.02
C LEU A 94 6.65 21.30 4.63
N ASN A 95 6.60 21.71 5.90
CA ASN A 95 7.73 22.26 6.64
C ASN A 95 8.42 21.22 7.55
N LEU A 96 8.13 19.94 7.39
CA LEU A 96 8.82 18.89 8.14
C LEU A 96 10.31 18.87 7.78
N ASN A 97 11.15 18.96 8.80
CA ASN A 97 12.59 18.80 8.64
C ASN A 97 12.95 17.32 8.61
N ILE A 98 13.37 16.84 7.44
CA ILE A 98 13.74 15.44 7.20
C ILE A 98 15.25 15.37 6.98
N ALA A 99 15.93 14.55 7.78
CA ALA A 99 17.34 14.26 7.56
C ALA A 99 17.49 13.28 6.38
N ILE A 100 18.05 13.76 5.28
CA ILE A 100 18.23 12.98 4.04
C ILE A 100 19.64 12.35 4.06
N PRO A 101 19.78 11.02 4.14
CA PRO A 101 21.08 10.35 4.06
C PRO A 101 21.63 10.40 2.63
N PRO A 102 22.92 10.04 2.38
CA PRO A 102 23.47 9.92 1.03
C PRO A 102 22.64 8.99 0.13
N ILE A 103 22.59 9.30 -1.17
CA ILE A 103 21.72 8.62 -2.15
C ILE A 103 21.93 7.10 -2.21
N GLU A 104 23.17 6.64 -2.00
CA GLU A 104 23.51 5.21 -1.96
C GLU A 104 22.80 4.48 -0.81
N ILE A 105 22.73 5.12 0.36
CA ILE A 105 22.04 4.58 1.54
C ILE A 105 20.53 4.60 1.30
N GLN A 106 20.00 5.68 0.71
CA GLN A 106 18.58 5.76 0.35
C GLN A 106 18.19 4.61 -0.58
N ASN A 107 18.98 4.35 -1.64
CA ASN A 107 18.73 3.28 -2.60
C ASN A 107 18.79 1.90 -1.95
N LYS A 108 19.74 1.67 -1.04
CA LYS A 108 19.83 0.40 -0.28
C LYS A 108 18.61 0.18 0.62
N ILE A 109 18.12 1.23 1.27
CA ILE A 109 16.89 1.17 2.09
C ILE A 109 15.70 0.82 1.20
N VAL A 110 15.55 1.52 0.07
CA VAL A 110 14.46 1.27 -0.89
C VAL A 110 14.49 -0.16 -1.41
N GLU A 111 15.67 -0.68 -1.78
CA GLU A 111 15.82 -2.04 -2.27
C GLU A 111 15.31 -3.09 -1.26
N ILE A 112 15.68 -2.94 0.02
CA ILE A 112 15.27 -3.85 1.08
C ILE A 112 13.76 -3.76 1.32
N LEU A 113 13.24 -2.54 1.46
CA LEU A 113 11.82 -2.33 1.78
C LEU A 113 10.90 -2.70 0.62
N ASP A 114 11.32 -2.48 -0.62
CA ASP A 114 10.60 -2.93 -1.81
C ASP A 114 10.48 -4.45 -1.87
N LYS A 115 11.58 -5.16 -1.61
CA LYS A 115 11.57 -6.64 -1.57
C LYS A 115 10.59 -7.14 -0.51
N LEU A 116 10.58 -6.54 0.68
CA LEU A 116 9.62 -6.88 1.75
C LEU A 116 8.18 -6.53 1.36
N GLN A 117 7.95 -5.38 0.74
CA GLN A 117 6.61 -4.97 0.31
C GLN A 117 6.06 -5.87 -0.80
N ALA A 118 6.87 -6.23 -1.79
CA ALA A 118 6.49 -7.17 -2.84
C ALA A 118 6.11 -8.53 -2.24
N TYR A 119 6.94 -9.06 -1.33
CA TYR A 119 6.71 -10.35 -0.68
C TYR A 119 5.41 -10.39 0.16
N THR A 120 4.96 -9.24 0.69
CA THR A 120 3.78 -9.17 1.56
C THR A 120 2.49 -8.81 0.84
N LYS A 121 2.55 -8.06 -0.27
CA LYS A 121 1.36 -7.50 -0.94
C LYS A 121 1.07 -8.07 -2.32
N ASP A 122 2.02 -8.73 -2.97
CA ASP A 122 1.78 -9.32 -4.28
C ASP A 122 0.81 -10.51 -4.15
N ILE A 123 -0.27 -10.51 -4.93
CA ILE A 123 -1.28 -11.58 -4.91
C ILE A 123 -0.80 -12.78 -5.74
N GLN A 124 0.05 -12.52 -6.74
CA GLN A 124 0.59 -13.54 -7.64
C GLN A 124 1.93 -14.12 -7.16
N SER A 125 2.47 -13.63 -6.05
CA SER A 125 3.69 -14.14 -5.44
C SER A 125 3.66 -13.98 -3.90
N GLY A 126 4.75 -14.29 -3.20
CA GLY A 126 4.88 -14.01 -1.77
C GLY A 126 3.85 -14.69 -0.85
N LEU A 127 3.54 -14.02 0.27
CA LEU A 127 2.67 -14.56 1.32
C LEU A 127 1.23 -14.80 0.88
N PRO A 128 0.55 -13.91 0.13
CA PRO A 128 -0.82 -14.15 -0.28
C PRO A 128 -0.98 -15.42 -1.14
N LEU A 129 -0.06 -15.64 -2.09
CA LEU A 129 -0.03 -16.85 -2.91
C LEU A 129 0.21 -18.10 -2.05
N GLU A 130 1.20 -18.05 -1.15
CA GLU A 130 1.52 -19.18 -0.28
C GLU A 130 0.31 -19.56 0.60
N ILE A 131 -0.38 -18.58 1.17
CA ILE A 131 -1.58 -18.80 1.99
C ILE A 131 -2.68 -19.49 1.16
N ASP A 132 -2.93 -19.04 -0.08
CA ASP A 132 -3.91 -19.67 -0.98
C ASP A 132 -3.53 -21.11 -1.31
N GLN A 133 -2.26 -21.36 -1.65
CA GLN A 133 -1.76 -22.70 -1.95
C GLN A 133 -1.83 -23.63 -0.73
N ARG A 134 -1.48 -23.14 0.46
CA ARG A 134 -1.59 -23.90 1.71
C ARG A 134 -3.04 -24.27 2.04
N LYS A 135 -3.99 -23.37 1.79
CA LYS A 135 -5.43 -23.66 1.97
C LYS A 135 -5.90 -24.76 1.02
N LYS A 136 -5.57 -24.67 -0.27
CA LYS A 136 -5.89 -25.71 -1.27
C LYS A 136 -5.29 -27.06 -0.89
N GLN A 137 -4.04 -27.06 -0.45
CA GLN A 137 -3.37 -28.27 0.01
C GLN A 137 -4.07 -28.86 1.25
N TYR A 138 -4.38 -28.02 2.24
CA TYR A 138 -5.09 -28.44 3.45
C TYR A 138 -6.46 -29.07 3.10
N GLU A 139 -7.25 -28.44 2.25
CA GLU A 139 -8.55 -28.95 1.82
C GLU A 139 -8.43 -30.30 1.12
N HIS A 140 -7.48 -30.44 0.19
CA HIS A 140 -7.23 -31.71 -0.50
C HIS A 140 -6.92 -32.85 0.48
N TYR A 141 -6.00 -32.63 1.43
CA TYR A 141 -5.64 -33.67 2.39
C TYR A 141 -6.71 -33.93 3.44
N ARG A 142 -7.42 -32.89 3.91
CA ARG A 142 -8.58 -33.04 4.80
C ARG A 142 -9.61 -33.97 4.16
N ASP A 143 -10.00 -33.69 2.92
CA ASP A 143 -11.03 -34.45 2.22
C ASP A 143 -10.52 -35.87 1.92
N LYS A 144 -9.24 -36.05 1.56
CA LYS A 144 -8.65 -37.37 1.34
C LYS A 144 -8.59 -38.22 2.62
N LEU A 145 -8.24 -37.63 3.77
CA LEU A 145 -8.10 -38.34 5.04
C LEU A 145 -9.46 -38.65 5.69
N LEU A 146 -10.44 -37.76 5.52
CA LEU A 146 -11.78 -37.93 6.07
C LEU A 146 -12.75 -38.66 5.12
N ASN A 147 -12.30 -39.00 3.91
CA ASN A 147 -13.04 -39.88 3.00
C ASN A 147 -12.74 -41.35 3.32
N PHE A 148 -13.47 -41.89 4.29
CA PHE A 148 -13.43 -43.30 4.62
C PHE A 148 -14.21 -44.08 3.55
N LYS A 149 -13.52 -44.92 2.78
CA LYS A 149 -14.20 -45.93 1.95
C LYS A 149 -14.99 -46.85 2.88
N GLU A 150 -16.29 -46.97 2.69
CA GLU A 150 -17.11 -47.93 3.43
C GLU A 150 -16.50 -49.32 3.29
N LYS A 151 -16.11 -49.92 4.41
CA LYS A 151 -15.82 -51.35 4.45
C LYS A 151 -17.15 -52.06 4.23
N ASN A 152 -17.42 -52.45 2.99
CA ASN A 152 -18.45 -53.42 2.64
C ASN A 152 -18.14 -54.75 3.33
N THR A 153 -18.53 -54.84 4.60
CA THR A 153 -18.49 -56.08 5.37
C THR A 153 -19.82 -56.77 5.09
N LYS A 154 -19.84 -57.60 4.05
CA LYS A 154 -20.92 -58.58 3.88
C LYS A 154 -20.74 -59.62 4.99
N ILE A 155 -21.61 -59.57 5.98
CA ILE A 155 -21.83 -60.65 6.96
C ILE A 155 -22.77 -61.67 6.32
#